data_AF-A0A952V8I8-F1
#
_entry.id   AF-A0A952V8I8-F1
#
_cell.length_a   1.000
_cell.length_b   1.000
_cell.length_c   1.000
_cell.angle_alpha   90.00
_cell.angle_beta   90.00
_cell.angle_gamma   90.00
#
_symmetry.space_group_name_H-M   'P 1'
#
loop_
_entity.id
_entity.type
_entity.pdbx_description
1 polymer ?
#
loop_
_entity_poly.entity_id
_entity_poly.type
_entity_poly.pdbx_seq_one_letter_code
_entity_poly.pdbx_strand_id
1 'polypeptide(L)'
;MNRPTGIIRTLPNLYADRDRVAHSRMLKSLELLAADKIEAIYIALAQVPTKDVLHLYLLIEGKIICRMNIASYVDGSTSEVKCWDEVSRKPKVWAVCTAPLSFPPTPIARRGFQGFRYTEDLW
;
A
#
# COMPACT_ATOMS: atom_id res chain seq x y z
N MET A 1 2.73 25.95 -3.93
CA MET A 1 2.10 24.60 -3.89
C MET A 1 3.11 23.66 -3.27
N ASN A 2 2.75 22.98 -2.19
CA ASN A 2 3.63 21.99 -1.57
C ASN A 2 3.82 20.80 -2.53
N ARG A 3 5.04 20.27 -2.57
CA ARG A 3 5.36 19.06 -3.34
C ARG A 3 4.72 17.86 -2.63
N PRO A 4 4.08 16.92 -3.34
CA PRO A 4 3.53 15.74 -2.70
C PRO A 4 4.65 14.92 -2.08
N THR A 5 4.41 14.40 -0.89
CA THR A 5 5.36 13.57 -0.14
C THR A 5 5.02 12.09 -0.23
N GLY A 6 3.80 11.76 -0.67
CA GLY A 6 3.33 10.39 -0.77
C GLY A 6 2.26 10.14 -1.81
N ILE A 7 1.87 8.88 -1.91
CA ILE A 7 0.71 8.41 -2.67
C ILE A 7 -0.26 7.67 -1.77
N ILE A 8 -1.55 7.86 -1.98
CA ILE A 8 -2.61 7.03 -1.39
C ILE A 8 -2.92 5.91 -2.36
N ARG A 9 -2.81 4.66 -1.91
CA ARG A 9 -3.21 3.47 -2.67
C ARG A 9 -4.42 2.84 -2.01
N THR A 10 -5.53 2.81 -2.74
CA THR A 10 -6.68 1.99 -2.36
C THR A 10 -6.32 0.53 -2.59
N LEU A 11 -6.15 -0.25 -1.52
CA LEU A 11 -6.24 -1.68 -1.70
C LEU A 11 -7.73 -1.97 -1.93
N PRO A 12 -8.09 -2.47 -3.12
CA PRO A 12 -9.48 -2.70 -3.42
C PRO A 12 -10.05 -3.65 -2.37
N ASN A 13 -11.11 -3.19 -1.72
CA ASN A 13 -11.96 -4.04 -0.92
C ASN A 13 -12.51 -5.15 -1.84
N LEU A 14 -12.71 -6.40 -1.39
CA LEU A 14 -13.60 -6.69 -0.26
C LEU A 14 -14.94 -5.91 -0.35
N TYR A 15 -15.37 -5.54 -1.57
CA TYR A 15 -16.65 -4.85 -1.84
C TYR A 15 -17.82 -5.83 -1.98
N ALA A 16 -17.54 -7.12 -1.84
CA ALA A 16 -18.54 -8.14 -1.60
C ALA A 16 -18.10 -8.84 -0.30
N ASP A 17 -19.04 -9.32 0.50
CA ASP A 17 -18.88 -10.13 1.72
C ASP A 17 -17.94 -11.37 1.60
N ARG A 18 -17.18 -11.52 0.51
CA ARG A 18 -16.51 -12.73 0.07
C ARG A 18 -15.05 -12.88 0.49
N ASP A 19 -14.37 -11.89 1.07
CA ASP A 19 -12.90 -12.05 1.26
C ASP A 19 -12.25 -11.45 2.51
N ARG A 20 -12.83 -11.68 3.70
CA ARG A 20 -12.20 -11.39 5.02
C ARG A 20 -10.74 -11.88 5.12
N VAL A 21 -10.38 -12.90 4.33
CA VAL A 21 -9.04 -13.49 4.28
C VAL A 21 -8.01 -12.49 3.77
N ALA A 22 -8.30 -11.76 2.69
CA ALA A 22 -7.39 -10.75 2.16
C ALA A 22 -7.13 -9.67 3.23
N HIS A 23 -8.19 -9.06 3.78
CA HIS A 23 -8.03 -8.06 4.83
C HIS A 23 -7.18 -8.56 6.01
N SER A 24 -7.48 -9.77 6.51
CA SER A 24 -6.71 -10.40 7.58
C SER A 24 -5.24 -10.60 7.22
N ARG A 25 -4.94 -11.07 6.00
CA ARG A 25 -3.57 -11.24 5.49
C ARG A 25 -2.82 -9.92 5.35
N MET A 26 -3.50 -8.85 4.95
CA MET A 26 -2.89 -7.52 4.87
C MET A 26 -2.53 -7.02 6.27
N LEU A 27 -3.46 -7.08 7.21
CA LEU A 27 -3.19 -6.73 8.61
C LEU A 27 -2.07 -7.59 9.20
N LYS A 28 -2.07 -8.89 8.91
CA LYS A 28 -1.00 -9.79 9.35
C LYS A 28 0.35 -9.41 8.77
N SER A 29 0.40 -9.02 7.50
CA SER A 29 1.63 -8.55 6.85
C SER A 29 2.15 -7.27 7.51
N LEU A 30 1.26 -6.34 7.88
CA LEU A 30 1.63 -5.13 8.62
C LEU A 30 2.20 -5.47 10.00
N GLU A 31 1.60 -6.41 10.73
CA GLU A 31 2.14 -6.91 12.00
C GLU A 31 3.52 -7.53 11.84
N LEU A 32 3.69 -8.40 10.83
CA LEU A 32 4.97 -9.07 10.55
C LEU A 32 6.05 -8.07 10.15
N LEU A 33 5.71 -7.05 9.35
CA LEU A 33 6.62 -5.98 8.96
C LEU A 33 7.00 -5.11 10.18
N ALA A 34 6.04 -4.74 11.03
CA ALA A 34 6.30 -3.97 12.24
C ALA A 34 7.15 -4.73 13.28
N ALA A 35 7.11 -6.06 13.25
CA ALA A 35 7.89 -6.94 14.12
C ALA A 35 9.19 -7.43 13.46
N ASP A 36 9.62 -6.82 12.35
CA ASP A 36 10.83 -7.15 11.59
C ASP A 36 10.91 -8.65 11.20
N LYS A 37 9.76 -9.30 10.95
CA LYS A 37 9.66 -10.70 10.51
C LYS A 37 9.65 -10.87 9.00
N ILE A 38 9.34 -9.80 8.28
CA ILE A 38 9.48 -9.70 6.83
C ILE A 38 10.16 -8.36 6.51
N GLU A 39 10.96 -8.32 5.46
CA GLU A 39 11.74 -7.12 5.11
C GLU A 39 10.89 -6.05 4.43
N ALA A 40 9.89 -6.47 3.64
CA ALA A 40 9.06 -5.57 2.86
C ALA A 40 7.68 -6.16 2.53
N ILE A 41 6.73 -5.27 2.29
CA ILE A 41 5.43 -5.57 1.68
C ILE A 41 5.43 -5.02 0.26
N TYR A 42 5.05 -5.84 -0.71
CA TYR A 42 4.98 -5.47 -2.11
C TYR A 42 3.55 -5.03 -2.48
N ILE A 43 3.41 -3.77 -2.92
CA ILE A 43 2.12 -3.18 -3.29
C ILE A 43 2.03 -2.99 -4.80
N ALA A 44 1.03 -3.64 -5.42
CA ALA A 44 0.80 -3.57 -6.86
C ALA A 44 0.37 -2.16 -7.31
N LEU A 45 1.09 -1.62 -8.29
CA LEU A 45 0.82 -0.36 -8.97
C LEU A 45 0.67 -0.55 -10.50
N ALA A 46 -0.13 0.33 -11.12
CA ALA A 46 -0.30 0.36 -12.57
C ALA A 46 0.82 1.11 -13.30
N GLN A 47 1.58 1.94 -12.57
CA GLN A 47 2.70 2.75 -13.08
C GLN A 47 3.55 3.24 -11.92
N VAL A 48 4.80 3.64 -12.19
CA VAL A 48 5.64 4.37 -11.22
C VAL A 48 5.05 5.78 -11.04
N PRO A 49 5.00 6.33 -9.81
CA PRO A 49 4.73 7.75 -9.62
C PRO A 49 5.68 8.62 -10.44
N THR A 50 5.11 9.59 -11.15
CA THR A 50 5.86 10.59 -11.94
C THR A 50 6.52 11.67 -11.08
N LYS A 51 6.24 11.68 -9.77
CA LYS A 51 6.84 12.58 -8.79
C LYS A 51 7.54 11.73 -7.74
N ASP A 52 8.73 12.17 -7.33
CA ASP A 52 9.45 11.52 -6.24
C ASP A 52 8.65 11.67 -4.94
N VAL A 53 8.25 10.53 -4.39
CA VAL A 53 7.44 10.42 -3.18
C VAL A 53 8.06 9.37 -2.29
N LEU A 54 8.05 9.62 -0.98
CA LEU A 54 8.68 8.74 0.00
C LEU A 54 7.68 7.78 0.64
N HIS A 55 6.39 8.11 0.60
CA HIS A 55 5.39 7.44 1.42
C HIS A 55 4.27 6.81 0.61
N LEU A 56 3.80 5.66 1.06
CA LEU A 56 2.57 5.03 0.61
C LEU A 56 1.56 4.98 1.76
N TYR A 57 0.42 5.64 1.56
CA TYR A 57 -0.72 5.62 2.47
C TYR A 57 -1.72 4.55 2.02
N LEU A 58 -1.99 3.58 2.88
CA LEU A 58 -2.91 2.50 2.57
C LEU A 58 -4.34 2.88 2.95
N LEU A 59 -5.19 2.88 1.93
CA LEU A 59 -6.63 3.07 2.05
C LEU A 59 -7.33 1.70 1.98
N ILE A 60 -7.93 1.29 3.09
CA ILE A 60 -8.65 0.02 3.27
C ILE A 60 -10.04 0.35 3.83
N GLU A 61 -11.11 -0.28 3.32
CA GLU A 61 -12.47 -0.05 3.83
C GLU A 61 -12.91 1.42 3.90
N GLY A 62 -12.41 2.26 2.98
CA GLY A 62 -12.70 3.69 2.97
C GLY A 62 -12.02 4.49 4.08
N LYS A 63 -11.00 3.93 4.74
CA LYS A 63 -10.16 4.59 5.75
C LYS A 63 -8.68 4.44 5.42
N ILE A 64 -7.94 5.54 5.55
CA ILE A 64 -6.47 5.47 5.54
C ILE A 64 -6.05 5.00 6.93
N ILE A 65 -5.40 3.83 6.98
CA ILE A 65 -5.08 3.18 8.26
C ILE A 65 -3.59 3.20 8.58
N CYS A 66 -2.70 3.31 7.59
CA CYS A 66 -1.26 3.36 7.83
C CYS A 66 -0.50 4.04 6.69
N ARG A 67 0.67 4.57 7.04
CA ARG A 67 1.71 5.10 6.16
C ARG A 67 2.92 4.16 6.24
N MET A 68 3.44 3.80 5.08
CA MET A 68 4.68 3.02 4.91
C MET A 68 5.69 3.83 4.10
N ASN A 69 6.97 3.52 4.24
CA ASN A 69 7.99 4.07 3.37
C ASN A 69 8.06 3.28 2.07
N ILE A 70 8.35 3.96 0.96
CA ILE A 70 8.65 3.35 -0.32
C ILE A 70 10.18 3.28 -0.43
N ALA A 71 10.73 2.06 -0.40
CA ALA A 71 12.16 1.84 -0.54
C ALA A 71 12.59 1.85 -2.02
N SER A 72 11.78 1.26 -2.89
CA SER A 72 12.07 1.17 -4.33
C SER A 72 10.82 0.82 -5.14
N TYR A 73 10.97 0.85 -6.46
CA TYR A 73 10.01 0.32 -7.43
C TYR A 73 10.66 -0.80 -8.23
N VAL A 74 9.96 -1.92 -8.36
CA VAL A 74 10.43 -3.10 -9.11
C VAL A 74 9.47 -3.38 -10.26
N ASP A 75 9.99 -3.82 -11.39
CA ASP A 75 9.17 -4.25 -12.53
C ASP A 75 8.29 -5.44 -12.13
N GLY A 76 6.98 -5.31 -12.34
CA GLY A 76 6.02 -6.36 -12.00
C GLY A 76 5.82 -7.40 -13.11
N SER A 77 6.36 -7.18 -14.31
CA SER A 77 6.25 -8.11 -15.43
C SER A 77 7.22 -9.30 -15.34
N THR A 78 8.34 -9.12 -14.64
CA THR A 78 9.42 -10.09 -14.50
C THR A 78 9.54 -10.69 -13.10
N SER A 79 8.81 -10.11 -12.14
CA SER A 79 8.87 -10.50 -10.73
C SER A 79 7.95 -11.70 -10.44
N GLU A 80 8.49 -12.75 -9.79
CA GLU A 80 7.73 -13.88 -9.27
C GLU A 80 7.02 -13.57 -7.93
N VAL A 81 7.10 -12.32 -7.47
CA VAL A 81 6.57 -11.91 -6.17
C VAL A 81 5.04 -12.03 -6.16
N LYS A 82 4.54 -12.77 -5.17
CA LYS A 82 3.11 -12.85 -4.88
C LYS A 82 2.66 -11.61 -4.12
N CYS A 83 1.41 -11.21 -4.31
CA CYS A 83 0.80 -10.21 -3.44
C CYS A 83 0.71 -10.71 -1.98
N TRP A 84 0.52 -9.76 -1.08
CA TRP A 84 0.24 -9.97 0.35
C TRP A 84 -0.95 -10.90 0.63
N ASP A 85 -1.86 -11.11 -0.33
CA ASP A 85 -2.98 -12.05 -0.27
C ASP A 85 -2.70 -13.39 -0.97
N GLU A 86 -1.44 -13.70 -1.30
CA GLU A 86 -1.01 -14.87 -2.06
C GLU A 86 -1.54 -14.96 -3.50
N VAL A 87 -2.29 -13.96 -3.95
CA VAL A 87 -2.78 -13.88 -5.33
C VAL A 87 -1.61 -13.51 -6.23
N SER A 88 -1.39 -14.33 -7.26
CA SER A 88 -0.47 -13.97 -8.33
C SER A 88 -1.11 -12.86 -9.15
N ARG A 89 -0.56 -11.65 -9.01
CA ARG A 89 -0.88 -10.51 -9.87
C ARG A 89 0.36 -10.22 -10.71
N LYS A 90 0.15 -9.83 -11.96
CA LYS A 90 1.21 -9.29 -12.83
C LYS A 90 1.03 -7.77 -12.97
N PRO A 91 1.24 -6.98 -11.90
CA PRO A 91 1.19 -5.53 -12.04
C PRO A 91 2.30 -5.06 -12.98
N LYS A 92 2.21 -3.82 -13.46
CA LYS A 92 3.33 -3.22 -14.18
C LYS A 92 4.48 -2.88 -13.24
N VAL A 93 4.16 -2.53 -12.00
CA VAL A 93 5.14 -2.08 -11.01
C VAL A 93 4.77 -2.60 -9.62
N TRP A 94 5.76 -3.02 -8.86
CA TRP A 94 5.68 -3.21 -7.42
C TRP A 94 6.29 -2.02 -6.70
N ALA A 95 5.53 -1.40 -5.79
CA ALA A 95 6.13 -0.56 -4.76
C ALA A 95 6.62 -1.46 -3.62
N VAL A 96 7.91 -1.36 -3.29
CA VAL A 96 8.53 -2.10 -2.18
C VAL A 96 8.41 -1.25 -0.93
N CYS A 97 7.54 -1.65 -0.01
CA CYS A 97 7.23 -0.87 1.18
C CYS A 97 7.85 -1.47 2.44
N THR A 98 8.54 -0.64 3.22
CA THR A 98 9.32 -1.08 4.39
C THR A 98 8.88 -0.37 5.66
N ALA A 99 9.32 -0.90 6.81
CA ALA A 99 9.23 -0.27 8.10
C ALA A 99 10.08 1.03 8.17
N PRO A 100 9.83 1.93 9.16
CA PRO A 100 8.75 1.87 10.15
C PRO A 100 7.36 2.13 9.54
N LEU A 101 6.36 1.45 10.10
CA LEU A 101 4.95 1.77 9.88
C LEU A 101 4.54 2.95 10.76
N SER A 102 3.75 3.86 10.22
CA SER A 102 3.11 4.93 10.99
C SER A 102 1.60 4.83 10.87
N PHE A 103 0.89 4.98 11.99
CA PHE A 103 -0.56 4.92 12.06
C PHE A 103 -1.09 6.30 12.45
N PRO A 104 -2.16 6.80 11.80
CA PRO A 104 -2.74 8.07 12.17
C PRO A 104 -3.38 7.98 13.57
N PRO A 105 -3.44 9.08 14.34
CA PRO A 105 -4.12 9.11 15.64
C PRO A 105 -5.58 8.67 15.55
N THR A 106 -6.24 8.97 14.43
CA THR A 106 -7.59 8.54 14.08
C THR A 106 -7.64 8.13 12.61
N PRO A 107 -8.33 7.03 12.23
CA PRO A 107 -8.48 6.65 10.83
C PRO A 107 -9.08 7.77 9.97
N ILE A 108 -8.45 8.07 8.83
CA ILE A 108 -8.88 9.18 7.96
C ILE A 108 -9.86 8.65 6.92
N ALA A 109 -11.11 9.10 6.96
CA ALA A 109 -12.13 8.70 5.99
C ALA A 109 -11.78 9.20 4.56
N ARG A 110 -11.82 8.29 3.59
CA ARG A 110 -11.51 8.60 2.19
C ARG A 110 -12.25 7.67 1.24
N ARG A 111 -12.89 8.22 0.21
CA ARG A 111 -13.51 7.42 -0.85
C ARG A 111 -12.44 6.63 -1.62
N GLY A 112 -12.66 5.33 -1.81
CA GLY A 112 -11.81 4.47 -2.63
C GLY A 112 -11.78 4.92 -4.09
N PHE A 113 -10.69 4.60 -4.78
CA PHE A 113 -10.47 4.92 -6.19
C PHE A 113 -9.52 3.91 -6.85
N GLN A 114 -9.59 3.81 -8.17
CA GLN A 114 -8.64 3.01 -8.94
C GLN A 114 -7.28 3.73 -9.08
N GLY A 115 -6.20 2.96 -9.05
CA GLY A 115 -4.83 3.50 -9.10
C GLY A 115 -4.37 4.11 -7.78
N PHE A 116 -3.53 5.13 -7.85
CA PHE A 116 -3.04 5.90 -6.71
C PHE A 116 -3.36 7.39 -6.87
N ARG A 117 -3.36 8.15 -5.77
CA ARG A 117 -3.45 9.62 -5.78
C ARG A 117 -2.28 10.23 -5.03
N TYR A 118 -1.73 11.32 -5.54
CA TYR A 118 -0.74 12.09 -4.80
C TYR A 118 -1.37 12.71 -3.55
N THR A 119 -0.56 12.81 -2.50
CA THR A 119 -0.92 13.49 -1.26
C THR A 119 0.31 14.18 -0.65
N GLU A 120 0.03 15.20 0.14
CA GLU A 120 0.97 15.74 1.13
C GLU A 120 0.99 14.83 2.37
N ASP A 121 1.77 15.22 3.37
CA ASP A 121 1.75 14.54 4.66
C ASP A 121 0.37 14.67 5.30
N LEU A 122 -0.12 13.56 5.85
CA LEU A 122 -1.47 13.48 6.39
C LEU A 122 -1.48 13.54 7.93
N TRP A 123 -0.35 13.29 8.59
CA TRP A 123 -0.16 13.43 10.05
C TRP A 123 1.32 13.42 10.47
#